data_AF-A0A1M6XAX5-F1
#
_entry.id   AF-A0A1M6XAX5-F1
#
_cell.length_a   1.000
_cell.length_b   1.000
_cell.length_c   1.000
_cell.angle_alpha   90.00
_cell.angle_beta   90.00
_cell.angle_gamma   90.00
#
_symmetry.space_group_name_H-M   'P 1'
#
loop_
_entity.id
_entity.type
_entity.pdbx_description
1 polymer ?
#
loop_
_entity_poly.entity_id
_entity_poly.type
_entity_poly.pdbx_seq_one_letter_code
_entity_poly.pdbx_strand_id
1 'polypeptide(L)' 'MDVKLPQLGDTVQECLVTSWLKQIGDSVTEGDGLLEVTTDKVTIEVPAEHSGILKEQFVKVGDRVLTDQLIARIESLI' A
#
# COMPACT_ATOMS: atom_id res chain seq x y z
N MET A 1 0.55 -10.16 -8.38
CA MET A 1 1.46 -9.00 -8.34
C MET A 1 1.55 -8.51 -6.92
N ASP A 2 2.77 -8.47 -6.42
CA ASP A 2 3.08 -8.17 -5.03
C ASP A 2 3.29 -6.65 -4.93
N VAL A 3 2.48 -5.97 -4.11
CA VAL A 3 2.61 -4.53 -3.89
C VAL A 3 3.50 -4.32 -2.68
N LYS A 4 4.57 -3.57 -2.90
CA LYS A 4 5.48 -3.16 -1.84
C LYS A 4 5.26 -1.71 -1.46
N LEU A 5 5.62 -1.37 -0.24
CA LEU A 5 5.66 0.02 0.18
C LEU A 5 6.80 0.74 -0.55
N PRO A 6 6.52 1.78 -1.35
CA PRO A 6 7.57 2.58 -1.98
C PRO A 6 8.38 3.31 -0.92
N GLN A 7 9.60 3.73 -1.27
CA GLN A 7 10.38 4.59 -0.37
C GLN A 7 9.71 5.96 -0.26
N LEU A 8 9.32 6.31 0.97
CA LEU A 8 8.54 7.51 1.28
C LEU A 8 9.41 8.74 1.62
N GLY A 9 10.72 8.56 1.69
CA GLY A 9 11.73 9.61 1.89
C GLY A 9 13.10 9.02 2.17
N ASP A 10 14.17 9.77 1.87
CA ASP A 10 15.55 9.30 1.98
C ASP A 10 15.94 8.74 3.37
N THR A 11 15.26 9.17 4.42
CA THR A 11 15.54 8.77 5.82
C THR A 11 14.39 8.00 6.48
N VAL A 12 13.27 7.79 5.79
CA VAL A 12 12.08 7.14 6.38
C VAL A 12 12.16 5.64 6.14
N GLN A 13 12.40 4.88 7.20
CA GLN A 13 12.51 3.41 7.13
C GLN A 13 11.21 2.70 7.52
N GLU A 14 10.40 3.28 8.42
CA GLU A 14 9.14 2.70 8.90
C GLU A 14 7.98 3.70 8.80
N CYS A 15 6.79 3.18 8.51
CA CYS A 15 5.56 3.95 8.36
C CYS A 15 4.40 3.25 9.06
N LEU A 16 3.42 4.01 9.56
CA LEU A 16 2.21 3.46 10.17
C LEU A 16 1.07 3.48 9.16
N VAL A 17 0.38 2.36 8.97
CA VAL A 17 -0.83 2.31 8.13
C VAL A 17 -1.97 3.06 8.85
N THR A 18 -2.48 4.14 8.25
CA THR A 18 -3.54 4.95 8.87
C THR A 18 -4.92 4.61 8.37
N SER A 19 -5.06 4.26 7.09
CA SER A 19 -6.35 3.85 6.54
C SER A 19 -6.19 3.05 5.25
N TRP A 20 -7.14 2.16 4.97
CA TRP A 20 -7.23 1.48 3.68
C TRP A 20 -8.30 2.16 2.83
N LEU A 21 -7.92 2.57 1.62
CA LEU A 21 -8.84 3.12 0.61
C LEU A 21 -9.50 2.00 -0.19
N LYS A 22 -8.83 0.85 -0.30
CA LYS A 22 -9.27 -0.33 -1.04
C LYS A 22 -9.47 -1.55 -0.16
N GLN A 23 -10.40 -2.43 -0.55
CA GLN A 23 -10.74 -3.65 0.18
C GLN A 23 -10.47 -4.90 -0.66
N ILE A 24 -10.31 -6.03 0.02
CA ILE A 24 -10.11 -7.33 -0.65
C ILE A 24 -11.34 -7.62 -1.52
N GLY A 25 -11.10 -7.90 -2.80
CA GLY A 25 -12.11 -8.09 -3.83
C GLY A 25 -12.42 -6.84 -4.66
N ASP A 26 -11.89 -5.67 -4.28
CA ASP A 26 -12.11 -4.42 -5.01
C ASP A 26 -11.19 -4.30 -6.23
N SER A 27 -11.68 -3.66 -7.28
CA SER A 27 -10.89 -3.35 -8.47
C SER A 27 -10.03 -2.11 -8.24
N VAL A 28 -8.73 -2.25 -8.49
CA VAL A 28 -7.71 -1.21 -8.36
C VAL A 28 -7.09 -0.96 -9.73
N THR A 29 -6.73 0.28 -10.01
CA THR A 29 -6.09 0.67 -11.28
C THR A 29 -4.66 1.10 -11.00
N GLU A 30 -3.74 0.92 -11.94
CA GLU A 30 -2.39 1.48 -11.84
C GLU A 30 -2.45 2.98 -11.53
N GLY A 31 -1.75 3.41 -10.46
CA GLY A 31 -1.78 4.78 -9.95
C GLY A 31 -2.94 5.09 -8.99
N ASP A 32 -3.88 4.17 -8.76
CA ASP A 32 -5.00 4.35 -7.84
C ASP A 32 -4.56 4.14 -6.38
N GLY A 33 -5.00 4.99 -5.46
CA GLY A 33 -4.63 4.91 -4.05
C GLY A 33 -5.14 3.65 -3.38
N LEU A 34 -4.23 2.80 -2.87
CA LEU A 34 -4.60 1.56 -2.17
C LEU A 34 -4.88 1.81 -0.69
N LEU A 35 -3.97 2.53 -0.05
CA LEU A 35 -3.98 2.80 1.38
C LEU A 35 -3.16 4.04 1.68
N GLU A 36 -3.40 4.60 2.86
CA GLU A 36 -2.66 5.73 3.40
C GLU A 36 -1.76 5.24 4.52
N VAL A 37 -0.52 5.74 4.48
CA VAL A 37 0.42 5.58 5.58
C VAL A 37 0.85 6.94 6.11
N THR A 38 1.02 7.03 7.41
CA THR A 38 1.53 8.22 8.08
C THR A 38 2.89 7.93 8.69
N THR A 39 3.82 8.83 8.41
CA THR A 39 5.17 8.87 8.95
C THR A 39 5.25 9.97 10.01
N ASP A 40 6.42 10.16 10.65
CA ASP A 40 6.64 11.12 11.75
C ASP A 40 5.99 12.50 11.53
N LYS A 41 5.95 13.00 10.29
CA LYS A 41 5.38 14.32 9.96
C LYS A 41 4.53 14.38 8.70
N VAL A 42 4.41 13.30 7.93
CA VAL A 42 3.78 13.33 6.60
C VAL A 42 2.92 12.10 6.38
N THR A 43 1.70 12.30 5.88
CA THR A 43 0.84 11.24 5.35
C THR A 43 1.07 11.11 3.86
N ILE A 44 1.30 9.88 3.40
CA ILE A 44 1.55 9.56 2.00
C ILE A 44 0.62 8.43 1.60
N GLU A 45 0.01 8.58 0.43
CA GLU A 45 -0.82 7.56 -0.18
C GLU A 45 0.08 6.58 -0.95
N VAL A 46 -0.20 5.30 -0.82
CA VAL A 46 0.48 4.26 -1.57
C VAL A 46 -0.33 3.95 -2.84
N PRO A 47 0.16 4.35 -4.03
CA PRO A 47 -0.52 4.04 -5.28
C PRO A 47 -0.35 2.56 -5.62
N ALA A 48 -1.32 2.01 -6.35
CA ALA A 48 -1.20 0.69 -6.92
C ALA A 48 -0.17 0.68 -8.03
N GLU A 49 0.76 -0.28 -7.98
CA GLU A 49 1.78 -0.44 -9.01
C GLU A 49 1.20 -0.96 -10.34
N HIS A 50 0.05 -1.65 -10.28
CA HIS A 50 -0.62 -2.24 -11.45
C HIS A 50 -2.14 -2.27 -11.28
N SER A 51 -2.84 -2.34 -12.40
CA SER A 51 -4.29 -2.56 -12.45
C SER A 51 -4.66 -4.03 -12.19
N GLY A 52 -5.69 -4.27 -11.38
CA GLY A 52 -6.16 -5.61 -11.04
C GLY A 52 -7.22 -5.65 -9.94
N ILE A 53 -7.35 -6.78 -9.26
CA ILE A 53 -8.24 -6.98 -8.09
C ILE A 53 -7.38 -7.14 -6.85
N LEU A 54 -7.68 -6.42 -5.77
CA LEU A 54 -6.99 -6.60 -4.50
C LEU A 54 -7.35 -7.98 -3.91
N LYS A 55 -6.40 -8.92 -3.90
CA LYS A 55 -6.63 -10.29 -3.44
C LYS A 55 -6.36 -10.47 -1.95
N GLU A 56 -5.28 -9.86 -1.46
CA GLU A 56 -4.81 -10.04 -0.09
C GLU A 56 -4.22 -8.74 0.46
N GLN A 57 -4.46 -8.49 1.75
CA GLN A 57 -3.85 -7.41 2.52
C GLN A 57 -2.97 -8.06 3.60
N PHE A 58 -1.67 -7.82 3.54
CA PHE A 58 -0.72 -8.37 4.53
C PHE A 58 -0.58 -7.46 5.75
N VAL A 59 -1.04 -6.21 5.64
CA VAL A 59 -0.89 -5.17 6.65
C VAL A 59 -2.26 -4.59 6.99
N LYS A 60 -2.43 -4.15 8.23
CA LYS A 60 -3.70 -3.61 8.74
C LYS A 60 -3.54 -2.18 9.19
N VAL A 61 -4.66 -1.46 9.30
CA VAL A 61 -4.66 -0.14 9.94
C VAL A 61 -4.08 -0.24 11.35
N GLY A 62 -3.13 0.64 11.65
CA GLY A 62 -2.37 0.68 12.91
C GLY A 62 -1.12 -0.20 12.91
N ASP A 63 -0.86 -0.95 11.84
CA ASP A 63 0.33 -1.79 11.71
C ASP A 63 1.54 -0.97 11.21
N ARG A 64 2.76 -1.41 11.56
CA ARG A 64 4.01 -0.73 11.21
C ARG A 64 4.71 -1.50 10.11
N VAL A 65 4.93 -0.82 9.00
CA VAL A 65 5.49 -1.39 7.77
C VAL A 65 6.81 -0.71 7.41
N LEU A 66 7.74 -1.49 6.89
CA LEU A 66 9.04 -1.00 6.42
C LEU A 66 8.98 -0.62 4.95
N THR A 67 9.86 0.26 4.51
CA THR A 67 10.07 0.51 3.08
C THR A 67 10.55 -0.77 2.38
N ASP A 68 10.06 -1.02 1.16
CA ASP A 68 10.22 -2.28 0.40
C ASP A 68 9.48 -3.51 0.98
N GLN A 69 8.72 -3.35 2.07
CA GLN A 69 7.93 -4.46 2.61
C GLN A 69 6.69 -4.74 1.76
N LEU A 70 6.35 -6.02 1.61
CA LEU A 70 5.10 -6.47 1.01
C LEU A 70 3.90 -6.01 1.87
N ILE A 71 3.05 -5.17 1.31
CA ILE A 71 1.85 -4.65 1.99
C ILE A 71 0.56 -5.33 1.50
N ALA A 72 0.51 -5.70 0.22
CA ALA A 72 -0.69 -6.20 -0.42
C ALA A 72 -0.36 -7.09 -1.62
N ARG A 73 -1.34 -7.86 -2.08
CA ARG A 73 -1.25 -8.59 -3.34
C ARG A 73 -2.43 -8.23 -4.24
N ILE A 74 -2.10 -7.78 -5.43
CA ILE A 74 -3.05 -7.50 -6.50
C ILE A 74 -2.99 -8.64 -7.51
N GLU A 75 -4.14 -9.18 -7.88
CA GLU A 75 -4.30 -10.08 -9.01
C GLU A 75 -4.55 -9.26 -10.26
N SER A 76 -3.53 -9.11 -11.10
CA SER A 76 -3.70 -8.42 -12.37
C SER A 76 -4.49 -9.30 -13.33
N LEU A 77 -5.53 -8.71 -13.92
CA LEU A 77 -6.32 -9.32 -14.98
C LEU A 77 -5.73 -8.87 -16.32
N ILE A 78 -4.64 -9.53 -16.72
CA ILE A 78 -4.04 -9.44 -18.06
C ILE A 78 -4.11 -10.79 -18.76
#